data_AF-A0A351G6I3-F1
#
_entry.id   AF-A0A351G6I3-F1
#
_cell.length_a   1.000
_cell.length_b   1.000
_cell.length_c   1.000
_cell.angle_alpha   90.00
_cell.angle_beta   90.00
_cell.angle_gamma   90.00
#
_symmetry.space_group_name_H-M   'P 1'
#
loop_
_entity.id
_entity.type
_entity.pdbx_description
1 polymer ?
#
loop_
_entity_poly.entity_id
_entity_poly.type
_entity_poly.pdbx_seq_one_letter_code
_entity_poly.pdbx_strand_id
1 'polypeptide(L)'
;MQLEGLNLYHLRMKLKSPFETSFERITHRDCILVEAMAGGVVGYGECVADRNPGYSYENYGTAWHIMEHYLIPALWGQEIAHPAQFQEMVKWVRGHQMAKAGIEMALWDVFGKQQGKSLREMLGGIRDQVEVGVSIGIKSSPQELVETAANYLELGYRRVKI
;
A
#
# COMPACT_ATOMS: atom_id res chain seq x y z
N MET A 1 21.40 1.67 5.97
CA MET A 1 21.18 2.25 4.62
C MET A 1 21.10 3.77 4.73
N GLN A 2 21.58 4.48 3.71
CA GLN A 2 21.40 5.92 3.57
C GLN A 2 20.66 6.17 2.25
N LEU A 3 19.62 7.01 2.26
CA LEU A 3 18.87 7.31 1.05
C LEU A 3 19.66 8.24 0.13
N GLU A 4 19.68 7.89 -1.15
CA GLU A 4 20.28 8.67 -2.25
C GLU A 4 19.20 9.39 -3.07
N GLY A 5 17.96 8.89 -3.01
CA GLY A 5 16.83 9.48 -3.71
C GLY A 5 15.52 8.86 -3.24
N LEU A 6 14.44 9.63 -3.33
CA LEU A 6 13.09 9.14 -3.12
C LEU A 6 12.15 9.86 -4.09
N ASN A 7 11.50 9.10 -4.98
CA ASN A 7 10.54 9.61 -5.94
C ASN A 7 9.12 9.23 -5.51
N LEU A 8 8.19 10.18 -5.66
CA LEU A 8 6.76 9.95 -5.48
C LEU A 8 6.06 10.04 -6.84
N TYR A 9 5.22 9.06 -7.14
CA TYR A 9 4.40 9.06 -8.35
C TYR A 9 2.93 8.93 -7.98
N HIS A 10 2.13 9.92 -8.35
CA HIS A 10 0.68 9.77 -8.29
C HIS A 10 0.23 8.95 -9.50
N LEU A 11 -0.28 7.74 -9.22
CA LEU A 11 -0.81 6.85 -10.22
C LEU A 11 -2.34 6.84 -10.16
N ARG A 12 -2.96 6.79 -11.33
CA ARG A 12 -4.40 6.64 -11.47
C ARG A 12 -4.74 5.60 -12.53
N MET A 13 -5.38 4.52 -12.12
CA MET A 13 -5.66 3.37 -12.97
C MET A 13 -7.16 3.10 -13.07
N LYS A 14 -7.67 2.84 -14.27
CA LYS A 14 -9.07 2.44 -14.47
C LYS A 14 -9.27 0.99 -14.00
N LEU A 15 -10.28 0.77 -13.16
CA LEU A 15 -10.66 -0.57 -12.73
C LEU A 15 -11.30 -1.36 -13.87
N LYS A 16 -11.08 -2.69 -13.90
CA LYS A 16 -11.73 -3.59 -14.87
C LYS A 16 -13.25 -3.55 -14.77
N SER A 17 -13.76 -3.45 -13.54
CA SER A 17 -15.17 -3.25 -13.22
C SER A 17 -15.28 -2.25 -12.08
N PRO A 18 -16.32 -1.40 -12.05
CA PRO A 18 -16.58 -0.54 -10.90
C PRO A 18 -16.71 -1.35 -9.61
N PHE A 19 -16.18 -0.80 -8.51
CA PHE A 19 -16.26 -1.38 -7.18
C PHE A 19 -17.11 -0.47 -6.28
N GLU A 20 -18.21 -0.98 -5.76
CA GLU A 20 -19.16 -0.20 -4.98
C GLU A 20 -19.14 -0.62 -3.52
N THR A 21 -18.94 0.37 -2.64
CA THR A 21 -19.02 0.24 -1.19
C THR A 21 -20.20 1.06 -0.67
N SER A 22 -20.42 1.06 0.65
CA SER A 22 -21.45 1.89 1.29
C SER A 22 -21.22 3.39 1.18
N PHE A 23 -20.02 3.84 0.80
CA PHE A 23 -19.64 5.25 0.77
C PHE A 23 -19.30 5.76 -0.63
N GLU A 24 -18.87 4.90 -1.56
CA GLU A 24 -18.54 5.35 -2.91
C GLU A 24 -18.61 4.23 -3.96
N ARG A 25 -18.95 4.60 -5.19
CA ARG A 25 -18.73 3.78 -6.39
C ARG A 25 -17.41 4.17 -7.05
N ILE A 26 -16.41 3.33 -6.90
CA ILE A 26 -15.05 3.54 -7.35
C ILE A 26 -14.88 2.99 -8.77
N THR A 27 -14.40 3.81 -9.70
CA THR A 27 -14.14 3.42 -11.10
C THR A 27 -12.67 3.51 -11.49
N HIS A 28 -11.90 4.23 -10.70
CA HIS A 28 -10.45 4.39 -10.83
C HIS A 28 -9.84 4.20 -9.45
N ARG A 29 -8.64 3.64 -9.40
CA ARG A 29 -7.82 3.62 -8.19
C ARG A 29 -6.73 4.66 -8.30
N ASP A 30 -6.71 5.54 -7.31
CA ASP A 30 -5.60 6.43 -7.05
C ASP A 30 -4.68 5.80 -5.99
N CYS A 31 -3.38 5.96 -6.17
CA CYS A 31 -2.37 5.62 -5.17
C CYS A 31 -1.11 6.48 -5.38
N ILE A 32 -0.22 6.49 -4.38
CA ILE A 32 1.12 7.07 -4.52
C ILE A 32 2.12 5.92 -4.50
N LEU A 33 2.81 5.70 -5.61
CA LEU A 33 3.96 4.81 -5.67
C LEU A 33 5.18 5.55 -5.12
N VAL A 34 5.87 4.92 -4.19
CA VAL A 34 7.11 5.41 -3.58
C VAL A 34 8.26 4.57 -4.12
N GLU A 35 9.26 5.23 -4.69
CA GLU A 35 10.51 4.61 -5.13
C GLU A 35 11.65 5.16 -4.28
N ALA A 36 12.34 4.29 -3.56
CA ALA A 36 13.47 4.63 -2.70
C ALA A 36 14.78 4.06 -3.26
N MET A 37 15.80 4.89 -3.37
CA MET A 37 17.14 4.52 -3.88
C MET A 37 18.16 4.58 -2.74
N ALA A 38 18.89 3.49 -2.51
CA ALA A 38 19.97 3.45 -1.53
C ALA A 38 20.98 2.33 -1.85
N GLY A 39 22.27 2.66 -1.88
CA GLY A 39 23.36 1.69 -2.02
C GLY A 39 23.26 0.88 -3.32
N GLY A 40 22.90 1.53 -4.43
CA GLY A 40 22.73 0.89 -5.74
C GLY A 40 21.48 -0.01 -5.87
N VAL A 41 20.58 0.01 -4.89
CA VAL A 41 19.33 -0.74 -4.89
C VAL A 41 18.15 0.22 -4.96
N VAL A 42 17.10 -0.19 -5.69
CA VAL A 42 15.81 0.49 -5.73
C VAL A 42 14.76 -0.36 -5.04
N GLY A 43 14.02 0.20 -4.09
CA GLY A 43 12.89 -0.42 -3.42
C GLY A 43 11.59 0.34 -3.63
N TYR A 44 10.46 -0.37 -3.55
CA TYR A 44 9.14 0.16 -3.84
C TYR A 44 8.16 -0.01 -2.68
N GLY A 45 7.30 0.99 -2.49
CA GLY A 45 6.16 0.94 -1.59
C GLY A 45 4.96 1.64 -2.20
N GLU A 46 3.76 1.33 -1.73
CA GLU A 46 2.52 1.94 -2.22
C GLU A 46 1.74 2.53 -1.05
N CYS A 47 1.43 3.82 -1.13
CA CYS A 47 0.45 4.44 -0.26
C CYS A 47 -0.94 4.25 -0.85
N VAL A 48 -1.81 3.61 -0.08
CA VAL A 48 -3.17 3.21 -0.49
C VAL A 48 -4.21 4.31 -0.30
N ALA A 49 -3.80 5.53 0.08
CA ALA A 49 -4.69 6.67 0.23
C ALA A 49 -5.31 7.05 -1.14
N ASP A 50 -6.62 6.83 -1.25
CA ASP A 50 -7.36 7.04 -2.50
C ASP A 50 -7.68 8.54 -2.73
N ARG A 51 -8.39 8.85 -3.82
CA ARG A 51 -8.79 10.21 -4.18
C ARG A 51 -9.57 10.92 -3.08
N ASN A 52 -10.52 10.22 -2.47
CA ASN A 52 -11.47 10.77 -1.52
C ASN A 52 -11.25 10.18 -0.11
N PRO A 53 -11.45 10.97 0.95
CA PRO A 53 -11.35 10.50 2.33
C PRO A 53 -12.61 9.73 2.79
N GLY A 54 -13.09 8.80 1.97
CA GLY A 54 -14.30 8.00 2.25
C GLY A 54 -14.02 6.79 3.15
N TYR A 55 -12.85 6.16 2.99
CA TYR A 55 -12.41 5.04 3.82
C TYR A 55 -11.74 5.50 5.13
N SER A 56 -10.95 6.57 5.05
CA SER A 56 -10.30 7.21 6.20
C SER A 56 -10.15 8.72 5.93
N TYR A 57 -9.66 9.49 6.89
CA TYR A 57 -9.35 10.90 6.70
C TYR A 57 -8.17 11.17 5.73
N GLU A 58 -7.30 10.19 5.48
CA GLU A 58 -6.23 10.31 4.49
C GLU A 58 -6.79 10.15 3.06
N ASN A 59 -6.34 11.02 2.17
CA ASN A 59 -6.50 10.92 0.72
C ASN A 59 -5.14 11.17 0.07
N TYR A 60 -5.01 10.96 -1.25
CA TYR A 60 -3.73 11.12 -1.92
C TYR A 60 -3.11 12.52 -1.71
N GLY A 61 -3.91 13.59 -1.67
CA GLY A 61 -3.41 14.95 -1.48
C GLY A 61 -2.86 15.18 -0.07
N THR A 62 -3.56 14.69 0.96
CA THR A 62 -3.06 14.80 2.36
C THR A 62 -1.86 13.90 2.59
N ALA A 63 -1.86 12.69 2.03
CA ALA A 63 -0.72 11.79 2.09
C ALA A 63 0.51 12.40 1.39
N TRP A 64 0.34 12.94 0.18
CA TRP A 64 1.40 13.59 -0.58
C TRP A 64 2.02 14.74 0.20
N HIS A 65 1.20 15.66 0.70
CA HIS A 65 1.65 16.80 1.50
C HIS A 65 2.49 16.34 2.71
N ILE A 66 2.02 15.33 3.43
CA ILE A 66 2.71 14.83 4.62
C ILE A 66 4.02 14.12 4.25
N MET A 67 4.03 13.33 3.18
CA MET A 67 5.25 12.72 2.67
C MET A 67 6.29 13.76 2.29
N GLU A 68 5.93 14.71 1.42
CA GLU A 68 6.82 15.70 0.83
C GLU A 68 7.42 16.66 1.88
N HIS A 69 6.59 17.17 2.79
CA HIS A 69 7.01 18.26 3.68
C HIS A 69 7.48 17.79 5.06
N TYR A 70 7.19 16.55 5.47
CA TYR A 70 7.47 16.10 6.83
C TYR A 70 8.19 14.75 6.89
N LEU A 71 7.67 13.72 6.21
CA LEU A 71 8.23 12.37 6.33
C LEU A 71 9.55 12.21 5.58
N ILE A 72 9.62 12.65 4.31
CA ILE A 72 10.83 12.53 3.48
C ILE A 72 11.96 13.40 4.06
N PRO A 73 11.74 14.68 4.43
CA PRO A 73 12.79 15.50 5.05
C PRO A 73 13.37 14.89 6.32
N ALA A 74 12.56 14.19 7.12
CA ALA A 74 13.03 13.52 8.35
C ALA A 74 13.99 12.34 8.08
N LEU A 75 14.02 11.80 6.86
CA LEU A 75 14.92 10.71 6.48
C LEU A 75 16.24 11.19 5.88
N TRP A 76 16.28 12.43 5.38
CA TRP A 76 17.43 12.90 4.62
C TRP A 76 18.66 13.09 5.50
N GLY A 77 19.80 12.57 5.04
CA GLY A 77 21.07 12.60 5.79
C GLY A 77 21.13 11.65 7.00
N GLN A 78 20.09 10.84 7.24
CA GLN A 78 20.08 9.86 8.32
C GLN A 78 20.60 8.51 7.85
N GLU A 79 21.30 7.81 8.75
CA GLU A 79 21.61 6.39 8.57
C GLU A 79 20.49 5.55 9.21
N ILE A 80 19.81 4.76 8.38
CA ILE A 80 18.72 3.87 8.80
C ILE A 80 19.28 2.45 8.88
N ALA A 81 19.60 1.97 10.08
CA ALA A 81 20.14 0.63 10.30
C ALA A 81 19.08 -0.46 10.04
N HIS A 82 17.81 -0.17 10.30
CA HIS A 82 16.69 -1.10 10.08
C HIS A 82 15.40 -0.35 9.72
N PRO A 83 14.58 -0.83 8.76
CA PRO A 83 13.35 -0.14 8.32
C PRO A 83 12.38 0.22 9.46
N ALA A 84 12.25 -0.64 10.47
CA ALA A 84 11.39 -0.38 11.64
C ALA A 84 11.76 0.89 12.43
N GLN A 85 12.97 1.43 12.29
CA GLN A 85 13.37 2.70 12.90
C GLN A 85 12.60 3.89 12.32
N PHE A 86 12.10 3.77 11.08
CA PHE A 86 11.35 4.82 10.40
C PHE A 86 10.20 5.35 11.26
N GLN A 87 9.39 4.45 11.84
CA GLN A 87 8.23 4.83 12.65
C GLN A 87 8.61 5.68 13.85
N GLU A 88 9.76 5.41 14.47
CA GLU A 88 10.28 6.20 15.59
C GLU A 88 10.80 7.56 15.13
N MET A 89 11.48 7.63 13.97
CA MET A 89 11.98 8.88 13.39
C MET A 89 10.84 9.87 13.06
N VAL A 90 9.68 9.35 12.67
CA VAL A 90 8.51 10.17 12.27
C VAL A 90 7.39 10.18 13.31
N LYS A 91 7.64 9.71 14.54
CA LYS A 91 6.62 9.62 15.59
C LYS A 91 5.97 10.95 15.95
N TRP A 92 6.68 12.06 15.72
CA TRP A 92 6.21 13.42 15.98
C TRP A 92 5.12 13.86 15.00
N VAL A 93 5.06 13.25 13.81
CA VAL A 93 3.94 13.42 12.85
C VAL A 93 2.78 12.57 13.33
N ARG A 94 1.71 13.20 13.82
CA ARG A 94 0.54 12.47 14.37
C ARG A 94 -0.32 11.91 13.24
N GLY A 95 -0.72 10.64 13.34
CA GLY A 95 -1.53 9.99 12.31
C GLY A 95 -0.75 9.64 11.04
N HIS A 96 -1.42 9.80 9.89
CA HIS A 96 -0.93 9.60 8.53
C HIS A 96 -0.30 8.22 8.28
N GLN A 97 -1.04 7.18 8.65
CA GLN A 97 -0.50 5.81 8.65
C GLN A 97 -0.37 5.26 7.23
N MET A 98 -1.28 5.61 6.32
CA MET A 98 -1.12 5.22 4.92
C MET A 98 0.08 5.92 4.28
N ALA A 99 0.28 7.21 4.57
CA ALA A 99 1.44 7.95 4.08
C ALA A 99 2.76 7.35 4.62
N LYS A 100 2.81 7.07 5.92
CA LYS A 100 3.97 6.42 6.54
C LYS A 100 4.22 5.03 5.97
N ALA A 101 3.17 4.20 5.84
CA ALA A 101 3.30 2.84 5.32
C ALA A 101 3.87 2.82 3.89
N GLY A 102 3.46 3.74 3.02
CA GLY A 102 4.00 3.82 1.66
C GLY A 102 5.52 4.00 1.63
N ILE A 103 6.06 4.88 2.48
CA ILE A 103 7.51 5.07 2.62
C ILE A 103 8.16 3.88 3.32
N GLU A 104 7.60 3.43 4.44
CA GLU A 104 8.16 2.32 5.22
C GLU A 104 8.30 1.04 4.39
N MET A 105 7.31 0.72 3.56
CA MET A 105 7.34 -0.43 2.66
C MET A 105 8.47 -0.33 1.63
N ALA A 106 8.74 0.87 1.08
CA ALA A 106 9.88 1.08 0.18
C ALA A 106 11.21 0.83 0.91
N LEU A 107 11.33 1.28 2.17
CA LEU A 107 12.52 1.02 2.99
C LEU A 107 12.70 -0.48 3.30
N TRP A 108 11.61 -1.19 3.59
CA TRP A 108 11.64 -2.65 3.76
C TRP A 108 12.08 -3.38 2.49
N ASP A 109 11.61 -2.95 1.32
CA ASP A 109 12.02 -3.55 0.05
C ASP A 109 13.50 -3.29 -0.27
N VAL A 110 13.99 -2.06 -0.07
CA VAL A 110 15.43 -1.74 -0.16
C VAL A 110 16.24 -2.63 0.78
N PHE A 111 15.83 -2.72 2.05
CA PHE A 111 16.55 -3.51 3.06
C PHE A 111 16.61 -4.99 2.68
N GLY A 112 15.49 -5.58 2.26
CA GLY A 112 15.45 -6.98 1.83
C GLY A 112 16.38 -7.25 0.67
N LYS A 113 16.36 -6.39 -0.35
CA LYS A 113 17.25 -6.48 -1.52
C LYS A 113 18.72 -6.35 -1.14
N GLN A 114 19.09 -5.42 -0.25
CA GLN A 114 20.47 -5.29 0.26
C GLN A 114 20.93 -6.53 1.03
N GLN A 115 20.01 -7.19 1.75
CA GLN A 115 20.29 -8.39 2.54
C GLN A 115 20.17 -9.69 1.73
N GLY A 116 19.76 -9.63 0.46
CA GLY A 116 19.45 -10.81 -0.35
C GLY A 116 18.30 -11.67 0.21
N LYS A 117 17.34 -11.05 0.91
CA LYS A 117 16.22 -11.73 1.59
C LYS A 117 14.87 -11.25 1.05
N SER A 118 13.93 -12.17 0.95
CA SER A 118 12.53 -11.82 0.68
C SER A 118 11.87 -11.13 1.88
N LEU A 119 10.86 -10.29 1.63
CA LEU A 119 10.01 -9.73 2.70
C LEU A 119 9.39 -10.85 3.57
N ARG A 120 9.03 -11.99 2.95
CA ARG A 120 8.53 -13.17 3.65
C ARG A 120 9.50 -13.62 4.73
N GLU A 121 10.77 -13.82 4.39
CA GLU A 121 11.78 -14.27 5.34
C GLU A 121 12.01 -13.25 6.45
N MET A 122 12.10 -11.96 6.09
CA MET A 122 12.33 -10.89 7.06
C MET A 122 11.19 -10.72 8.06
N LEU A 123 9.95 -10.98 7.63
CA LEU A 123 8.76 -10.92 8.48
C LEU A 123 8.44 -12.27 9.18
N GLY A 124 9.32 -13.28 9.05
CA GLY A 124 9.14 -14.59 9.70
C GLY A 124 8.06 -15.47 9.06
N GLY A 125 7.74 -15.24 7.79
CA GLY A 125 6.77 -16.03 7.04
C GLY A 125 7.22 -17.48 6.84
N ILE A 126 6.37 -18.42 7.25
CA ILE A 126 6.66 -19.87 7.21
C ILE A 126 5.98 -20.61 6.05
N ARG A 127 5.11 -19.94 5.28
CA ARG A 127 4.34 -20.54 4.18
C ARG A 127 4.78 -19.97 2.85
N ASP A 128 4.90 -20.82 1.84
CA ASP A 128 5.21 -20.40 0.46
C ASP A 128 3.98 -19.90 -0.30
N GLN A 129 2.78 -20.15 0.24
CA GLN A 129 1.49 -19.76 -0.37
C GLN A 129 0.50 -19.30 0.71
N VAL A 130 -0.43 -18.43 0.30
CA VAL A 130 -1.53 -17.95 1.15
C VAL A 130 -2.86 -18.22 0.44
N GLU A 131 -3.86 -18.66 1.19
CA GLU A 131 -5.22 -18.78 0.65
C GLU A 131 -5.80 -17.39 0.38
N VAL A 132 -6.46 -17.24 -0.77
CA VAL A 132 -7.03 -15.96 -1.20
C VAL A 132 -8.55 -15.99 -1.15
N GLY A 133 -9.12 -14.87 -0.70
CA GLY A 133 -10.53 -14.59 -0.75
C GLY A 133 -10.85 -13.44 -1.69
N VAL A 134 -12.14 -13.25 -1.96
CA VAL A 134 -12.65 -12.13 -2.73
C VAL A 134 -13.55 -11.26 -1.86
N SER A 135 -13.62 -9.97 -2.18
CA SER A 135 -14.64 -9.05 -1.66
C SER A 135 -15.47 -8.59 -2.84
N ILE A 136 -16.78 -8.82 -2.77
CA ILE A 136 -17.70 -8.43 -3.83
C ILE A 136 -18.35 -7.11 -3.42
N GLY A 137 -18.30 -6.11 -4.29
CA GLY A 137 -18.98 -4.83 -4.05
C GLY A 137 -20.50 -4.97 -4.16
N ILE A 138 -21.21 -3.93 -3.74
CA ILE A 138 -22.68 -3.90 -3.80
C ILE A 138 -23.15 -4.12 -5.24
N LYS A 139 -24.18 -4.96 -5.41
CA LYS A 139 -24.76 -5.35 -6.70
C LYS A 139 -26.18 -4.80 -6.87
N SER A 140 -26.62 -4.75 -8.13
CA SER A 140 -27.94 -4.22 -8.48
C SER A 140 -29.10 -5.13 -8.03
N SER A 141 -28.82 -6.42 -7.85
CA SER A 141 -29.79 -7.41 -7.37
C SER A 141 -29.12 -8.53 -6.56
N PRO A 142 -29.87 -9.22 -5.68
CA PRO A 142 -29.38 -10.42 -5.00
C PRO A 142 -28.93 -11.53 -5.96
N GLN A 143 -29.58 -11.65 -7.11
CA GLN A 143 -29.24 -12.67 -8.10
C GLN A 143 -27.87 -12.39 -8.74
N GLU A 144 -27.59 -11.14 -9.12
CA GLU A 144 -26.26 -10.75 -9.65
C GLU A 144 -25.14 -11.00 -8.61
N LEU A 145 -25.43 -10.78 -7.33
CA LEU A 145 -24.49 -11.07 -6.23
C LEU A 145 -24.18 -12.56 -6.13
N VAL A 146 -25.20 -13.42 -6.16
CA VAL A 146 -25.05 -14.89 -6.10
C VAL A 146 -24.27 -15.40 -7.31
N GLU A 147 -24.60 -14.95 -8.51
CA GLU A 147 -23.88 -15.32 -9.73
C GLU A 147 -22.40 -14.88 -9.68
N THR A 148 -22.13 -13.66 -9.22
CA THR A 148 -20.76 -13.17 -9.04
C THR A 148 -19.99 -14.02 -8.02
N ALA A 149 -20.61 -14.38 -6.90
CA ALA A 149 -20.00 -15.22 -5.88
C ALA A 149 -19.70 -16.64 -6.40
N ALA A 150 -20.64 -17.25 -7.13
CA ALA A 150 -20.46 -18.57 -7.73
C ALA A 150 -19.25 -18.58 -8.69
N ASN A 151 -19.14 -17.58 -9.56
CA ASN A 151 -18.01 -17.45 -10.50
C ASN A 151 -16.65 -17.41 -9.76
N TYR A 152 -16.54 -16.68 -8.64
CA TYR A 152 -15.30 -16.66 -7.87
C TYR A 152 -15.03 -18.00 -7.15
N LEU A 153 -16.05 -18.71 -6.70
CA LEU A 153 -15.87 -20.05 -6.13
C LEU A 153 -15.36 -21.04 -7.18
N GLU A 154 -15.85 -20.97 -8.42
CA GLU A 154 -15.35 -21.78 -9.55
C GLU A 154 -13.87 -21.49 -9.87
N LEU A 155 -13.42 -20.25 -9.67
CA LEU A 155 -12.00 -19.87 -9.79
C LEU A 155 -11.13 -20.34 -8.61
N GLY A 156 -11.71 -20.98 -7.60
CA GLY A 156 -10.99 -21.55 -6.46
C GLY A 156 -10.76 -20.59 -5.29
N TYR A 157 -11.43 -19.44 -5.24
CA TYR A 157 -11.37 -18.55 -4.07
C TYR A 157 -11.93 -19.26 -2.83
N ARG A 158 -11.19 -19.18 -1.71
CA ARG A 158 -11.51 -19.93 -0.47
C ARG A 158 -12.45 -19.19 0.47
N ARG A 159 -12.72 -17.91 0.22
CA ARG A 159 -13.60 -17.06 1.03
C ARG A 159 -14.27 -15.99 0.17
N VAL A 160 -15.57 -15.82 0.35
CA VAL A 160 -16.33 -14.69 -0.24
C VAL A 160 -16.74 -13.73 0.88
N LYS A 161 -16.41 -12.45 0.73
CA LYS A 161 -16.95 -11.35 1.55
C LYS A 161 -17.98 -10.58 0.74
N ILE A 162 -19.15 -10.38 1.33
CA ILE A 162 -20.24 -9.54 0.84
C ILE A 162 -20.21 -8.23 1.63
#